data_AF-A0A2H5VN49-F1
#
_entry.id   AF-A0A2H5VN49-F1
#
_cell.length_a   1.000
_cell.length_b   1.000
_cell.length_c   1.000
_cell.angle_alpha   90.00
_cell.angle_beta   90.00
_cell.angle_gamma   90.00
#
_symmetry.space_group_name_H-M   'P 1'
#
loop_
_entity.id
_entity.type
_entity.pdbx_description
1 polymer ?
#
loop_
_entity_poly.entity_id
_entity_poly.type
_entity_poly.pdbx_seq_one_letter_code
_entity_poly.pdbx_strand_id
1 'polypeptide(L)'
;MPRSNRRDVERTYSKKAFIAQLRRLADALEQGRAFRIRVAGERVRVPARAIFSIEHERERDAEELEFQVKWTRSSPGPSSRRPR
;
A
#
# COMPACT_ATOMS: atom_id res chain seq x y z
N MET A 1 -18.96 -11.70 16.59
CA MET A 1 -18.73 -10.36 16.00
C MET A 1 -17.23 -10.22 15.72
N PRO A 2 -16.73 -10.32 14.47
CA PRO A 2 -15.32 -10.06 14.25
C PRO A 2 -15.08 -8.55 14.35
N ARG A 3 -14.01 -8.21 15.07
CA ARG A 3 -13.65 -6.87 15.50
C ARG A 3 -13.26 -6.04 14.28
N SER A 4 -13.97 -4.96 13.99
CA SER A 4 -13.47 -3.94 13.07
C SER A 4 -12.18 -3.37 13.65
N ASN A 5 -11.05 -3.86 13.15
CA ASN A 5 -9.77 -3.26 13.47
C ASN A 5 -9.81 -1.85 12.85
N ARG A 6 -9.50 -0.82 13.64
CA ARG A 6 -9.66 0.61 13.31
C ARG A 6 -8.86 1.12 12.09
N ARG A 7 -8.52 0.30 11.08
CA ARG A 7 -7.52 0.64 10.04
C ARG A 7 -7.79 0.09 8.65
N ASP A 8 -8.90 -0.60 8.40
CA ASP A 8 -9.27 -0.95 7.03
C ASP A 8 -9.91 0.30 6.40
N VAL A 9 -9.15 0.96 5.52
CA VAL A 9 -9.53 2.23 4.89
C VAL A 9 -9.63 2.03 3.39
N GLU A 10 -10.86 1.98 2.89
CA GLU A 10 -11.14 1.97 1.46
C GLU A 10 -11.59 3.36 1.00
N ARG A 11 -11.17 3.78 -0.19
CA ARG A 11 -11.66 5.02 -0.80
C ARG A 11 -11.65 4.92 -2.30
N THR A 12 -12.81 5.19 -2.91
CA THR A 12 -12.94 5.35 -4.35
C THR A 12 -12.34 6.70 -4.78
N TYR A 13 -11.59 6.69 -5.87
CA TYR A 13 -11.00 7.88 -6.47
C TYR A 13 -11.59 8.11 -7.86
N SER A 14 -11.53 9.35 -8.35
CA SER A 14 -11.77 9.60 -9.77
C SER A 14 -10.69 8.93 -10.62
N LYS A 15 -11.02 8.55 -11.85
CA LYS A 15 -10.08 7.92 -12.80
C LYS A 15 -8.77 8.72 -12.92
N LYS A 16 -8.85 10.05 -13.00
CA LYS A 16 -7.67 10.95 -13.06
C LYS A 16 -6.80 10.84 -11.80
N ALA A 17 -7.42 10.84 -10.61
CA ALA A 17 -6.70 10.72 -9.35
C ALA A 17 -6.06 9.34 -9.20
N PHE A 18 -6.76 8.28 -9.60
CA PHE A 18 -6.25 6.92 -9.61
C PHE A 18 -5.00 6.79 -10.51
N ILE A 19 -5.09 7.25 -11.77
CA ILE A 19 -3.96 7.25 -12.72
C ILE A 19 -2.76 8.04 -12.16
N ALA A 20 -3.01 9.17 -11.52
CA ALA A 20 -1.94 9.98 -10.92
C ALA A 20 -1.22 9.23 -9.79
N GLN A 21 -1.92 8.43 -8.98
CA GLN A 21 -1.28 7.60 -7.95
C GLN A 21 -0.48 6.45 -8.57
N LEU A 22 -0.99 5.81 -9.62
CA LEU A 22 -0.26 4.75 -10.32
C LEU A 22 1.06 5.24 -10.89
N ARG A 23 1.08 6.41 -11.54
CA ARG A 23 2.32 7.00 -12.07
C ARG A 23 3.32 7.30 -10.96
N ARG A 24 2.87 7.92 -9.87
CA ARG A 24 3.75 8.21 -8.72
C ARG A 24 4.29 6.94 -8.06
N LEU A 25 3.51 5.86 -8.04
CA LEU A 25 3.98 4.56 -7.58
C LEU A 25 5.05 4.04 -8.54
N ALA A 26 4.77 3.96 -9.85
CA ALA A 26 5.72 3.52 -10.86
C ALA A 26 7.05 4.30 -10.78
N ASP A 27 7.02 5.63 -10.75
CA ASP A 27 8.21 6.49 -10.63
C ASP A 27 9.05 6.14 -9.38
N ALA A 28 8.40 5.81 -8.26
CA ALA A 28 9.11 5.45 -7.03
C ALA A 28 9.76 4.07 -7.13
N LEU A 29 9.07 3.11 -7.77
CA LEU A 29 9.57 1.75 -7.97
C LEU A 29 10.75 1.72 -8.93
N GLU A 30 10.65 2.41 -10.06
CA GLU A 30 11.75 2.53 -11.04
C GLU A 30 13.02 3.12 -10.42
N GLN A 31 12.87 3.99 -9.41
CA GLN A 31 13.99 4.61 -8.71
C GLN A 31 14.44 3.84 -7.45
N GLY A 32 13.82 2.69 -7.14
CA GLY A 32 14.13 1.92 -5.94
C GLY A 32 13.82 2.65 -4.63
N ARG A 33 12.88 3.60 -4.64
CA ARG A 33 12.53 4.46 -3.50
C ARG A 33 11.23 4.03 -2.83
N ALA A 34 11.10 4.37 -1.56
CA ALA A 34 9.85 4.17 -0.83
C ALA A 34 8.76 5.13 -1.36
N PHE A 35 7.57 4.59 -1.63
CA PHE A 35 6.40 5.37 -2.02
C PHE A 35 5.61 5.84 -0.79
N ARG A 36 5.08 7.07 -0.84
CA ARG A 36 4.28 7.67 0.23
C ARG A 36 2.95 8.15 -0.32
N ILE A 37 1.86 7.72 0.31
CA ILE A 37 0.49 8.07 -0.06
C ILE A 37 -0.34 8.37 1.18
N ARG A 38 -1.42 9.13 1.00
CA ARG A 38 -2.44 9.33 2.01
C ARG A 38 -3.72 8.64 1.56
N VAL A 39 -4.24 7.71 2.35
CA VAL A 39 -5.48 6.96 2.07
C VAL A 39 -6.46 7.22 3.21
N ALA A 40 -7.65 7.73 2.90
CA ALA A 40 -8.68 8.09 3.88
C ALA A 40 -8.17 8.88 5.11
N GLY A 41 -7.13 9.71 4.95
CA GLY A 41 -6.54 10.49 6.04
C GLY A 41 -5.31 9.85 6.70
N GLU A 42 -5.07 8.55 6.53
CA GLU A 42 -3.88 7.84 7.02
C GLU A 42 -2.68 8.02 6.09
N ARG A 43 -1.49 8.23 6.66
CA ARG A 43 -0.23 8.29 5.91
C ARG A 43 0.38 6.89 5.81
N VAL A 44 0.46 6.36 4.59
CA VAL A 44 1.04 5.05 4.31
C VAL A 44 2.41 5.22 3.64
N ARG A 45 3.42 4.53 4.16
CA ARG A 45 4.76 4.44 3.56
C ARG A 45 4.99 3.01 3.09
N VAL A 46 4.99 2.83 1.78
CA VAL A 46 5.33 1.59 1.11
C VAL A 46 6.85 1.51 0.97
N PRO A 47 7.53 0.49 1.52
CA PRO A 47 8.97 0.33 1.35
C PRO A 47 9.33 -0.08 -0.08
N ALA A 48 10.53 0.26 -0.55
CA ALA A 48 11.02 -0.16 -1.87
C ALA A 48 11.09 -1.69 -2.04
N ARG A 49 11.26 -2.42 -0.92
CA ARG A 49 11.27 -3.90 -0.87
C ARG A 49 9.88 -4.54 -0.77
N ALA A 50 8.81 -3.79 -1.01
CA ALA A 50 7.47 -4.38 -1.00
C ALA A 50 7.35 -5.44 -2.11
N ILE A 51 6.42 -6.37 -1.93
CA ILE A 51 6.09 -7.41 -2.89
C ILE A 51 4.86 -6.93 -3.68
N PHE A 52 4.88 -7.15 -4.98
CA PHE A 52 3.83 -6.74 -5.90
C PHE A 52 3.19 -7.97 -6.53
N SER A 53 1.86 -8.01 -6.56
CA SER A 53 1.09 -9.06 -7.23
C SER A 53 -0.10 -8.44 -7.96
N ILE A 54 -0.57 -9.14 -8.99
CA ILE A 54 -1.82 -8.82 -9.68
C ILE A 54 -2.75 -10.00 -9.48
N GLU A 55 -3.92 -9.74 -8.91
CA GLU A 55 -4.97 -10.74 -8.69
C GLU A 55 -6.13 -10.41 -9.64
N HIS A 56 -6.72 -11.45 -10.24
CA HIS A 56 -7.87 -11.34 -11.13
C HIS A 56 -8.90 -12.36 -10.70
N GLU A 57 -10.11 -11.88 -10.40
CA GLU A 57 -11.24 -12.69 -9.98
C GLU A 57 -12.42 -12.47 -10.91
N ARG A 58 -13.17 -13.54 -11.17
CA ARG A 58 -14.33 -13.53 -12.04
C ARG A 58 -15.47 -14.30 -11.40
N GLU A 59 -16.60 -13.61 -11.30
CA GLU A 59 -17.86 -14.16 -10.82
C GLU A 59 -18.92 -14.13 -11.93
N ARG A 60 -20.19 -14.45 -11.61
CA ARG A 60 -21.25 -14.54 -12.61
C ARG A 60 -21.50 -13.23 -13.35
N ASP A 61 -21.51 -12.12 -12.62
CA ASP A 61 -21.89 -10.79 -13.14
C ASP A 61 -20.80 -9.73 -12.88
N ALA A 62 -19.59 -10.15 -12.48
CA ALA A 62 -18.51 -9.25 -12.10
C ALA A 62 -17.13 -9.78 -12.48
N GLU A 63 -16.22 -8.85 -12.78
CA GLU A 63 -14.79 -9.10 -12.90
C GLU A 63 -14.05 -8.07 -12.04
N GLU A 64 -13.05 -8.54 -11.31
CA GLU A 64 -12.23 -7.72 -10.42
C GLU A 64 -10.75 -7.92 -10.75
N LEU A 65 -10.02 -6.81 -10.88
CA LEU A 65 -8.59 -6.80 -11.12
C LEU A 65 -7.90 -5.93 -10.07
N GLU A 66 -7.09 -6.55 -9.23
CA GLU A 66 -6.40 -5.87 -8.14
C GLU A 66 -4.89 -5.81 -8.37
N PHE A 67 -4.33 -4.61 -8.22
CA PHE A 67 -2.89 -4.41 -8.12
C PHE A 67 -2.53 -4.31 -6.65
N GLN A 68 -1.86 -5.33 -6.13
CA GLN A 68 -1.61 -5.45 -4.71
C GLN A 68 -0.16 -5.19 -4.36
N VAL A 69 0.04 -4.48 -3.25
CA VAL A 69 1.35 -4.17 -2.70
C VAL A 69 1.40 -4.65 -1.25
N LYS A 70 2.21 -5.67 -0.97
CA LYS A 70 2.35 -6.30 0.35
C LYS A 70 3.70 -6.00 0.97
N TRP A 71 3.73 -5.67 2.26
CA TRP A 71 4.99 -5.54 3.01
C TRP A 71 4.78 -5.86 4.49
N THR A 72 5.82 -6.34 5.15
CA THR A 72 5.83 -6.50 6.59
C THR A 72 6.26 -5.20 7.27
N ARG A 73 5.56 -4.81 8.33
CA ARG A 73 6.04 -3.79 9.25
C ARG A 73 7.11 -4.45 10.13
N SER A 74 8.38 -4.33 9.76
CA SER A 74 9.45 -4.70 10.70
C SER A 74 9.26 -3.84 11.96
N SER A 75 9.07 -4.48 13.12
CA SER A 75 9.24 -3.79 14.40
C SER A 75 10.58 -3.08 14.40
N PRO A 76 10.71 -1.88 15.00
CA PRO A 76 12.04 -1.31 15.22
C PRO A 76 12.86 -2.36 15.96
N GLY A 77 13.96 -2.82 15.34
CA GLY A 77 14.96 -3.62 16.03
C GLY A 77 15.39 -2.87 17.30
N PRO A 78 15.88 -3.58 18.34
CA PRO A 78 16.16 -2.96 19.63
C PRO A 78 17.03 -1.74 19.40
N SER A 79 16.52 -0.58 19.83
CA SER A 79 17.27 0.67 19.82
C SER A 79 18.60 0.40 20.49
N SER A 80 19.69 0.45 19.71
CA SER A 80 21.04 0.42 20.24
C SER A 80 21.27 1.71 21.02
N ARG A 81 20.71 1.73 22.23
CA ARG A 81 21.08 2.66 23.29
C ARG A 81 22.56 2.40 23.56
N ARG A 82 23.41 3.20 22.93
CA ARG A 82 24.82 3.34 23.31
C ARG A 82 24.84 3.82 24.77
N PRO A 83 25.40 3.06 25.72
CA PRO A 83 25.70 3.62 27.02
C PRO A 83 26.84 4.63 26.85
N ARG A 84 26.73 5.76 27.56
CA ARG A 84 27.84 6.68 27.79
C ARG A 84 28.74 6.12 28.88
#